data_AF-A0A151U7E3-F1
#
_entry.id   AF-A0A151U7E3-F1
#
_cell.length_a   1.000
_cell.length_b   1.000
_cell.length_c   1.000
_cell.angle_alpha   90.00
_cell.angle_beta   90.00
_cell.angle_gamma   90.00
#
_symmetry.space_group_name_H-M   'P 1'
#
loop_
_entity.id
_entity.type
_entity.pdbx_description
1 polymer ?
#
loop_
_entity_poly.entity_id
_entity_poly.type
_entity_poly.pdbx_seq_one_letter_code
_entity_poly.pdbx_strand_id
1 'polypeptide(L)'
;MVGHFNNLIHTFEFVLTCNQTLSPQTLFLKNYNSLVRVLNISLDGQLDISLPIAINCNEISQSVNESNQHRRFEFDLAPFHLSSKKNKLTVVGSDAAGLLWPSIENSFTVACVSLYDDVVDEPASNESSCSGTFCCETLIQNTLSNFVYLSSTNIFSNRPSDTCGYAFLVKDGAYSFSSKDLVGN
;
A
#
# COMPACT_ATOMS: atom_id res chain seq x y z
N MET A 1 12.21 20.78 1.54
CA MET A 1 12.62 19.97 2.71
C MET A 1 13.88 20.61 3.30
N VAL A 2 13.99 20.80 4.62
CA VAL A 2 15.26 21.22 5.26
C VAL A 2 15.91 19.97 5.82
N GLY A 3 17.02 19.55 5.22
CA GLY A 3 17.96 18.60 5.81
C GLY A 3 19.15 19.39 6.35
N HIS A 4 19.36 19.35 7.66
CA HIS A 4 20.62 19.81 8.26
C HIS A 4 21.73 18.82 7.89
N PHE A 5 22.70 19.27 7.09
CA PHE A 5 23.89 18.51 6.76
C PHE A 5 24.86 18.55 7.94
N ASN A 6 24.95 17.46 8.70
CA ASN A 6 26.11 17.18 9.56
C ASN A 6 27.14 16.36 8.76
N ASN A 7 28.41 16.77 8.88
CA ASN A 7 29.58 16.32 8.13
C ASN A 7 29.92 14.82 8.26
N LEU A 8 29.27 13.97 7.48
CA LEU A 8 29.79 12.68 7.00
C LEU A 8 29.31 12.53 5.55
N ILE A 9 30.21 12.61 4.56
CA ILE A 9 29.85 12.45 3.14
C ILE A 9 29.63 10.96 2.89
N HIS A 10 28.44 10.46 3.24
CA HIS A 10 27.84 9.34 2.54
C HIS A 10 27.14 9.92 1.31
N THR A 11 27.74 9.77 0.13
CA THR A 11 27.04 10.01 -1.13
C THR A 11 25.96 8.94 -1.28
N PHE A 12 24.74 9.30 -0.93
CA PHE A 12 23.58 8.47 -1.24
C PHE A 12 23.14 8.77 -2.67
N GLU A 13 23.40 7.83 -3.56
CA GLU A 13 22.96 7.89 -4.96
C GLU A 13 21.68 7.07 -5.14
N PHE A 14 20.77 7.57 -5.97
CA PHE A 14 19.63 6.81 -6.46
C PHE A 14 19.61 6.87 -7.98
N VAL A 15 19.19 5.78 -8.62
CA VAL A 15 19.17 5.67 -10.08
C VAL A 15 17.74 5.51 -10.56
N LEU A 16 17.38 6.33 -11.54
CA LEU A 16 16.09 6.28 -12.21
C LEU A 16 16.26 5.64 -13.59
N THR A 17 15.29 4.80 -13.96
CA THR A 17 15.21 4.20 -15.29
C THR A 17 13.89 4.59 -15.93
N CYS A 18 13.93 5.05 -17.17
CA CYS A 18 12.73 5.34 -17.96
C CYS A 18 12.43 4.16 -18.88
N ASN A 19 11.21 3.65 -18.83
CA ASN A 19 10.72 2.73 -19.85
C ASN A 19 10.01 3.50 -20.96
N GLN A 20 10.71 3.65 -22.09
CA GLN A 20 10.24 4.41 -23.24
C GLN A 20 9.25 3.64 -24.13
N THR A 21 9.09 2.32 -23.90
CA THR A 21 8.15 1.50 -24.70
C THR A 21 6.71 1.59 -24.18
N LEU A 22 6.51 2.12 -22.97
CA LEU A 22 5.20 2.38 -22.40
C LEU A 22 4.64 3.72 -22.89
N SER A 23 3.31 3.78 -23.06
CA SER A 23 2.59 5.01 -23.37
C SER A 23 1.53 5.25 -22.28
N PRO A 24 1.70 6.23 -21.37
CA PRO A 24 2.82 7.19 -21.32
C PRO A 24 4.14 6.56 -20.84
N GLN A 25 5.25 7.19 -21.21
CA GLN A 25 6.58 6.79 -20.74
C GLN A 25 6.60 6.84 -19.21
N THR A 26 7.05 5.76 -18.59
CA THR A 26 6.97 5.60 -17.14
C THR A 26 8.36 5.53 -16.54
N LEU A 27 8.57 6.28 -15.46
CA LEU A 27 9.81 6.34 -14.72
C LEU A 27 9.77 5.34 -13.56
N PHE A 28 10.91 4.73 -13.24
CA PHE A 28 11.03 3.72 -12.18
C PHE A 28 12.28 3.94 -11.33
N LEU A 29 12.22 3.52 -10.06
CA LEU A 29 13.42 3.33 -9.25
C LEU A 29 14.13 2.04 -9.71
N LYS A 30 15.38 2.18 -10.17
CA LYS A 30 16.14 1.08 -10.83
C LYS A 30 16.27 -0.17 -9.94
N ASN A 31 16.41 0.03 -8.63
CA ASN A 31 16.71 -1.05 -7.69
C ASN A 31 15.54 -2.01 -7.43
N TYR A 32 14.35 -1.79 -7.99
CA TYR A 32 13.17 -2.62 -7.74
C TYR A 32 12.58 -3.28 -8.99
N ASN A 33 13.37 -3.53 -10.04
CA ASN A 33 12.92 -4.29 -11.22
C ASN A 33 11.59 -3.76 -11.83
N SER A 34 11.41 -2.44 -11.87
CA SER A 34 10.19 -1.77 -12.35
C SER A 34 8.94 -1.93 -11.46
N LEU A 35 9.04 -2.47 -10.24
CA LEU A 35 7.92 -2.55 -9.29
C LEU A 35 7.55 -1.17 -8.70
N VAL A 36 8.52 -0.28 -8.58
CA VAL A 36 8.32 1.05 -7.98
C VAL A 36 8.35 2.12 -9.07
N ARG A 37 7.17 2.58 -9.45
CA ARG A 37 7.00 3.68 -10.41
C ARG A 37 7.20 5.01 -9.73
N VAL A 38 7.86 5.94 -10.41
CA VAL A 38 7.94 7.34 -10.02
C VAL A 38 6.86 8.11 -10.76
N LEU A 39 5.98 8.74 -10.01
CA LEU A 39 4.84 9.51 -10.53
C LEU A 39 5.20 10.98 -10.68
N ASN A 40 5.99 11.53 -9.76
CA ASN A 40 6.36 12.93 -9.74
C ASN A 40 7.66 13.16 -8.95
N ILE A 41 8.45 14.13 -9.39
CA ILE A 41 9.66 14.60 -8.69
C ILE A 41 9.46 16.08 -8.40
N SER A 42 9.39 16.44 -7.13
CA SER A 42 9.25 17.84 -6.72
C SER A 42 10.62 18.48 -6.45
N LEU A 43 10.71 19.79 -6.70
CA LEU A 43 11.88 20.60 -6.35
C LEU A 43 12.09 20.72 -4.83
N ASP A 44 11.09 20.38 -4.04
CA ASP A 44 11.17 20.34 -2.57
C ASP A 44 11.93 19.11 -2.04
N GLY A 45 12.42 18.25 -2.91
CA GLY A 45 13.12 17.01 -2.56
C GLY A 45 12.18 15.86 -2.20
N GLN A 46 10.96 15.84 -2.75
CA GLN A 46 10.01 14.73 -2.55
C GLN A 46 9.79 13.97 -3.86
N LEU A 47 9.70 12.64 -3.70
CA LEU A 47 9.40 11.69 -4.76
C LEU A 47 8.01 11.10 -4.48
N ASP A 48 7.07 11.30 -5.39
CA ASP A 48 5.80 10.58 -5.35
C ASP A 48 5.98 9.27 -6.12
N ILE A 49 5.75 8.13 -5.44
CA ILE A 49 5.94 6.79 -6.01
C ILE A 49 4.66 5.97 -5.93
N SER A 50 4.53 5.00 -6.83
CA SER A 50 3.52 3.95 -6.77
C SER A 50 4.21 2.64 -6.42
N LEU A 51 3.87 2.13 -5.24
CA LEU A 51 4.20 0.79 -4.76
C LEU A 51 3.11 -0.20 -5.21
N PRO A 52 3.41 -1.50 -5.32
CA PRO A 52 2.41 -2.52 -5.64
C PRO A 52 1.36 -2.68 -4.53
N ILE A 53 0.18 -3.17 -4.87
CA ILE A 53 -0.88 -3.48 -3.89
C ILE A 53 -0.65 -4.89 -3.37
N ALA A 54 -0.63 -5.07 -2.04
CA ALA A 54 -0.59 -6.41 -1.44
C ALA A 54 -1.98 -7.04 -1.54
N ILE A 55 -2.08 -8.24 -2.11
CA ILE A 55 -3.35 -8.90 -2.39
C ILE A 55 -3.37 -10.26 -1.72
N ASN A 56 -4.45 -10.55 -0.98
CA ASN A 56 -4.70 -11.85 -0.38
C ASN A 56 -6.12 -12.31 -0.74
N CYS A 57 -6.22 -13.20 -1.72
CA CYS A 57 -7.48 -13.83 -2.14
C CYS A 57 -7.62 -15.21 -1.53
N ASN A 58 -8.85 -15.63 -1.25
CA ASN A 58 -9.13 -17.00 -0.83
C ASN A 58 -9.00 -17.96 -2.04
N GLU A 59 -8.71 -19.24 -1.81
CA GLU A 59 -8.53 -20.22 -2.89
C GLU A 59 -9.80 -20.37 -3.76
N ILE A 60 -10.99 -20.12 -3.21
CA ILE A 60 -12.28 -20.18 -3.91
C ILE A 60 -12.43 -19.04 -4.93
N SER A 61 -11.82 -17.88 -4.65
CA SER A 61 -11.83 -16.69 -5.52
C SER A 61 -10.70 -16.68 -6.57
N GLN A 62 -9.75 -17.62 -6.49
CA GLN A 62 -8.64 -17.71 -7.44
C GLN A 62 -9.11 -18.24 -8.78
N SER A 63 -9.61 -17.36 -9.64
CA SER A 63 -9.65 -17.67 -11.06
C SER A 63 -8.23 -17.84 -11.60
N VAL A 64 -8.05 -18.73 -12.57
CA VAL A 64 -6.80 -19.39 -13.01
C VAL A 64 -5.67 -18.46 -13.52
N ASN A 65 -5.79 -17.13 -13.40
CA ASN A 65 -4.82 -16.14 -13.87
C ASN A 65 -4.06 -15.37 -12.77
N GLU A 66 -4.24 -15.70 -11.49
CA GLU A 66 -3.71 -14.93 -10.34
C GLU A 66 -2.31 -15.32 -9.85
N SER A 67 -1.51 -16.00 -10.68
CA SER A 67 -0.20 -16.57 -10.30
C SER A 67 0.91 -15.57 -9.92
N ASN A 68 0.63 -14.25 -9.93
CA ASN A 68 1.58 -13.19 -9.58
C ASN A 68 1.14 -12.31 -8.39
N GLN A 69 0.03 -12.64 -7.72
CA GLN A 69 -0.43 -11.87 -6.57
C GLN A 69 0.47 -12.10 -5.34
N HIS A 70 1.10 -11.03 -4.87
CA HIS A 70 1.95 -11.08 -3.68
C HIS A 70 1.19 -10.47 -2.50
N ARG A 71 0.93 -11.30 -1.49
CA ARG A 71 0.29 -10.90 -0.24
C ARG A 71 1.18 -10.07 0.69
N ARG A 72 2.48 -9.99 0.41
CA ARG A 72 3.49 -9.29 1.22
C ARG A 72 4.52 -8.64 0.31
N PHE A 73 4.90 -7.41 0.63
CA PHE A 73 6.04 -6.73 0.03
C PHE A 73 6.99 -6.20 1.10
N GLU A 74 8.26 -6.14 0.76
CA GLU A 74 9.33 -5.58 1.58
C GLU A 74 10.14 -4.62 0.71
N PHE A 75 10.35 -3.41 1.22
CA PHE A 75 11.09 -2.35 0.53
C PHE A 75 12.15 -1.77 1.44
N ASP A 76 13.32 -1.52 0.88
CA ASP A 76 14.33 -0.63 1.44
C ASP A 76 14.49 0.55 0.50
N LEU A 77 13.78 1.65 0.77
CA LEU A 77 13.72 2.86 -0.05
C LEU A 77 14.88 3.82 0.18
N ALA A 78 15.90 3.48 0.97
CA ALA A 78 17.04 4.36 1.19
C ALA A 78 17.63 4.88 -0.15
N PRO A 79 17.95 6.19 -0.25
CA PRO A 79 17.98 7.18 0.83
C PRO A 79 16.65 7.89 1.12
N PHE A 80 15.53 7.44 0.54
CA PHE A 80 14.22 8.01 0.79
C PHE A 80 13.58 7.41 2.05
N HIS A 81 12.60 8.13 2.58
CA HIS A 81 11.74 7.67 3.66
C HIS A 81 10.26 7.92 3.31
N LEU A 82 9.39 6.98 3.68
CA LEU A 82 7.95 7.14 3.66
C LEU A 82 7.53 8.17 4.71
N SER A 83 6.83 9.21 4.27
CA SER A 83 6.34 10.27 5.16
C SER A 83 5.09 9.81 5.91
N SER A 84 5.22 9.59 7.23
CA SER A 84 4.12 9.23 8.13
C SER A 84 2.98 10.25 8.18
N LYS A 85 3.30 11.52 7.92
CA LYS A 85 2.33 12.63 7.93
C LYS A 85 1.55 12.81 6.63
N LYS A 86 2.02 12.17 5.55
CA LYS A 86 1.44 12.35 4.20
C LYS A 86 0.86 11.07 3.64
N ASN A 87 1.15 9.92 4.24
CA ASN A 87 0.73 8.61 3.74
C ASN A 87 0.00 7.85 4.83
N LYS A 88 -0.98 7.06 4.41
CA LYS A 88 -1.79 6.17 5.23
C LYS A 88 -1.62 4.75 4.75
N LEU A 89 -1.77 3.81 5.68
CA LEU A 89 -2.05 2.42 5.34
C LEU A 89 -3.56 2.32 5.06
N THR A 90 -3.90 1.79 3.89
CA THR A 90 -5.28 1.59 3.45
C THR A 90 -5.52 0.12 3.19
N VAL A 91 -6.70 -0.35 3.60
CA VAL A 91 -7.15 -1.73 3.44
C VAL A 91 -8.54 -1.71 2.84
N VAL A 92 -8.75 -2.53 1.82
CA VAL A 92 -10.06 -2.71 1.16
C VAL A 92 -10.35 -4.20 1.11
N GLY A 93 -11.59 -4.59 1.38
CA GLY A 93 -12.03 -5.98 1.31
C GLY A 93 -12.91 -6.35 2.49
N SER A 94 -13.57 -7.50 2.38
CA SER A 94 -14.43 -8.05 3.42
C SER A 94 -13.63 -8.93 4.35
N ASP A 95 -13.70 -8.70 5.66
CA ASP A 95 -12.92 -9.42 6.67
C ASP A 95 -11.41 -9.44 6.33
N ALA A 96 -10.86 -8.25 6.11
CA ALA A 96 -9.49 -8.05 5.64
C ALA A 96 -8.66 -7.23 6.63
N ALA A 97 -7.35 -7.49 6.68
CA ALA A 97 -6.40 -6.71 7.43
C ALA A 97 -5.15 -6.39 6.62
N GLY A 98 -4.63 -5.20 6.87
CA GLY A 98 -3.33 -4.76 6.39
C GLY A 98 -2.43 -4.49 7.57
N LEU A 99 -1.19 -4.91 7.47
CA LEU A 99 -0.15 -4.68 8.48
C LEU A 99 1.02 -3.95 7.83
N LEU A 100 1.64 -3.03 8.56
CA LEU A 100 2.86 -2.30 8.18
C LEU A 100 3.82 -2.24 9.38
N TRP A 101 5.08 -2.63 9.17
CA TRP A 101 6.12 -2.57 10.21
C TRP A 101 7.53 -2.38 9.59
N PRO A 102 8.52 -1.90 10.37
CA PRO A 102 9.92 -1.83 9.91
C PRO A 102 10.51 -3.23 9.68
N SER A 103 11.30 -3.46 8.63
CA SER A 103 11.84 -4.83 8.42
C SER A 103 13.02 -5.19 9.33
N ILE A 104 13.74 -4.20 9.86
CA ILE A 104 14.95 -4.41 10.67
C ILE A 104 14.67 -4.27 12.18
N GLU A 105 13.51 -3.74 12.59
CA GLU A 105 13.15 -3.54 14.00
C GLU A 105 11.71 -3.97 14.31
N ASN A 106 11.52 -4.87 15.28
CA ASN A 106 10.21 -5.22 15.86
C ASN A 106 9.76 -4.17 16.90
N SER A 107 9.79 -2.88 16.56
CA SER A 107 9.49 -1.81 17.53
C SER A 107 8.01 -1.40 17.55
N PHE A 108 7.29 -1.55 16.43
CA PHE A 108 5.85 -1.28 16.34
C PHE A 108 5.24 -1.91 15.08
N THR A 109 3.92 -2.14 15.12
CA THR A 109 3.13 -2.56 13.96
C THR A 109 1.93 -1.63 13.82
N VAL A 110 1.75 -1.07 12.64
CA VAL A 110 0.52 -0.38 12.25
C VAL A 110 -0.40 -1.41 11.62
N ALA A 111 -1.65 -1.45 12.07
CA ALA A 111 -2.67 -2.34 11.54
C ALA A 111 -3.91 -1.54 11.13
N CYS A 112 -4.52 -1.94 10.02
CA CYS A 112 -5.86 -1.52 9.64
C CYS A 112 -6.70 -2.76 9.41
N VAL A 113 -7.93 -2.75 9.91
CA VAL A 113 -8.88 -3.86 9.79
C VAL A 113 -10.14 -3.34 9.13
N SER A 114 -10.52 -4.00 8.04
CA SER A 114 -11.77 -3.81 7.34
C SER A 114 -12.70 -4.99 7.67
N LEU A 115 -13.84 -4.68 8.26
CA LEU A 115 -14.84 -5.62 8.68
C LEU A 115 -15.87 -5.84 7.57
N TYR A 116 -16.46 -7.03 7.60
CA TYR A 116 -17.67 -7.34 6.86
C TYR A 116 -18.89 -6.88 7.68
N ASP A 117 -19.94 -6.42 7.01
CA ASP A 117 -21.23 -6.14 7.64
C ASP A 117 -22.32 -7.02 7.02
N ASP A 118 -22.79 -8.00 7.80
CA ASP A 118 -23.86 -8.95 7.44
C ASP A 118 -25.21 -8.27 7.15
N VAL A 119 -25.41 -7.02 7.59
CA VAL A 119 -26.65 -6.25 7.42
C VAL A 119 -26.62 -5.42 6.12
N VAL A 120 -25.44 -5.21 5.56
CA VAL A 120 -25.18 -4.37 4.41
C VAL A 120 -24.67 -5.25 3.26
N ASP A 121 -25.60 -5.89 2.55
CA ASP A 121 -25.29 -6.74 1.37
C ASP A 121 -24.50 -5.99 0.29
N GLU A 122 -24.67 -4.67 0.23
CA GLU A 122 -23.86 -3.76 -0.60
C GLU A 122 -23.64 -2.48 0.20
N PRO A 123 -22.40 -1.97 0.36
CA PRO A 123 -22.18 -0.68 1.01
C PRO A 123 -23.10 0.33 0.32
N ALA A 124 -23.97 0.99 1.08
CA ALA A 124 -24.81 2.04 0.51
C ALA A 124 -23.89 2.96 -0.29
N SER A 125 -24.26 3.30 -1.53
CA SER A 125 -23.44 4.09 -2.46
C SER A 125 -23.02 5.48 -1.92
N ASN A 126 -23.45 5.82 -0.71
CA ASN A 126 -23.21 7.04 0.04
C ASN A 126 -22.28 6.85 1.26
N GLU A 127 -21.88 5.62 1.62
CA GLU A 127 -20.88 5.34 2.66
C GLU A 127 -19.48 5.65 2.11
N SER A 128 -19.17 6.94 1.99
CA SER A 128 -17.91 7.44 1.42
C SER A 128 -16.73 7.39 2.39
N SER A 129 -16.94 7.03 3.65
CA SER A 129 -15.89 7.04 4.67
C SER A 129 -15.22 5.67 4.81
N CYS A 130 -13.95 5.58 4.43
CA CYS A 130 -13.10 4.43 4.70
C CYS A 130 -12.75 4.36 6.20
N SER A 131 -13.63 3.79 7.01
CA SER A 131 -13.56 3.89 8.49
C SER A 131 -13.91 2.61 9.24
N GLY A 132 -13.81 1.44 8.60
CA GLY A 132 -13.82 0.15 9.27
C GLY A 132 -14.73 -0.90 8.64
N THR A 133 -15.72 -0.52 7.84
CA THR A 133 -16.60 -1.45 7.11
C THR A 133 -16.19 -1.45 5.64
N PHE A 134 -15.79 -2.61 5.10
CA PHE A 134 -15.27 -2.82 3.74
C PHE A 134 -14.00 -2.03 3.34
N CYS A 135 -13.67 -0.95 4.06
CA CYS A 135 -12.47 -0.16 3.90
C CYS A 135 -12.00 0.36 5.25
N CYS A 136 -10.68 0.38 5.46
CA CYS A 136 -10.02 0.98 6.61
C CYS A 136 -8.82 1.83 6.16
N GLU A 137 -8.71 3.04 6.70
CA GLU A 137 -7.51 3.88 6.60
C GLU A 137 -6.93 4.15 7.99
N THR A 138 -5.60 4.05 8.12
CA THR A 138 -4.91 4.38 9.38
C THR A 138 -3.63 5.15 9.13
N LEU A 139 -3.30 6.02 10.09
CA LEU A 139 -2.08 6.82 10.06
C LEU A 139 -0.86 5.93 10.29
N ILE A 140 0.21 6.21 9.54
CA ILE A 140 1.52 5.63 9.81
C ILE A 140 2.15 6.46 10.92
N GLN A 141 2.60 5.84 12.00
CA GLN A 141 3.08 6.58 13.17
C GLN A 141 4.53 7.06 12.99
N ASN A 142 5.38 6.27 12.34
CA ASN A 142 6.82 6.54 12.24
C ASN A 142 7.28 6.67 10.79
N THR A 143 8.40 7.39 10.61
CA THR A 143 9.07 7.51 9.31
C THR A 143 9.84 6.22 9.00
N LEU A 144 9.63 5.67 7.79
CA LEU A 144 10.14 4.34 7.40
C LEU A 144 10.98 4.43 6.10
N SER A 145 12.24 4.02 6.11
CA SER A 145 12.96 3.70 4.85
C SER A 145 12.83 2.25 4.48
N ASN A 146 12.93 1.38 5.47
CA ASN A 146 12.93 -0.05 5.32
C ASN A 146 11.69 -0.60 6.04
N PHE A 147 10.77 -1.20 5.28
CA PHE A 147 9.48 -1.63 5.81
C PHE A 147 8.88 -2.79 5.02
N VAL A 148 8.00 -3.51 5.71
CA VAL A 148 7.15 -4.56 5.18
C VAL A 148 5.70 -4.12 5.29
N TYR A 149 4.91 -4.38 4.25
CA TYR A 149 3.46 -4.41 4.39
C TYR A 149 2.86 -5.69 3.80
N LEU A 150 1.74 -6.11 4.36
CA LEU A 150 1.00 -7.28 3.88
C LEU A 150 -0.50 -7.03 3.87
N SER A 151 -1.19 -7.88 3.12
CA SER A 151 -2.63 -8.09 3.18
C SER A 151 -2.95 -9.48 3.74
N SER A 152 -4.03 -9.57 4.48
CA SER A 152 -4.62 -10.80 5.02
C SER A 152 -6.14 -10.73 4.89
N THR A 153 -6.77 -11.88 4.73
CA THR A 153 -8.24 -12.02 4.73
C THR A 153 -8.67 -13.14 5.67
N ASN A 154 -9.98 -13.27 5.89
CA ASN A 154 -10.59 -14.29 6.75
C ASN A 154 -10.07 -14.22 8.19
N ILE A 155 -9.78 -13.02 8.69
CA ILE A 155 -9.10 -12.83 9.97
C ILE A 155 -9.97 -13.17 11.17
N PHE A 156 -11.30 -13.17 11.03
CA PHE A 156 -12.23 -13.56 12.10
C PHE A 156 -12.87 -14.94 11.89
N SER A 157 -12.53 -15.68 10.83
CA SER A 157 -12.83 -17.11 10.59
C SER A 157 -14.31 -17.55 10.59
N ASN A 158 -15.25 -16.67 10.90
CA ASN A 158 -16.67 -17.02 11.06
C ASN A 158 -17.43 -17.09 9.73
N ARG A 159 -16.94 -16.44 8.68
CA ARG A 159 -17.41 -16.55 7.29
C ARG A 159 -16.21 -16.33 6.36
N PRO A 160 -15.76 -17.35 5.62
CA PRO A 160 -14.77 -17.11 4.58
C PRO A 160 -15.33 -16.07 3.62
N SER A 161 -14.62 -14.97 3.43
CA SER A 161 -14.92 -14.05 2.36
C SER A 161 -14.60 -14.71 1.03
N ASP A 162 -15.56 -14.66 0.11
CA ASP A 162 -15.33 -14.97 -1.30
C ASP A 162 -14.62 -13.81 -2.03
N THR A 163 -14.22 -12.76 -1.30
CA THR A 163 -13.52 -11.58 -1.83
C THR A 163 -12.06 -11.53 -1.40
N CYS A 164 -11.26 -10.82 -2.20
CA CYS A 164 -9.87 -10.55 -1.87
C CYS A 164 -9.73 -9.38 -0.90
N GLY A 165 -8.66 -9.41 -0.12
CA GLY A 165 -8.21 -8.29 0.70
C GLY A 165 -7.05 -7.59 0.03
N TYR A 166 -7.10 -6.27 0.01
CA TYR A 166 -6.09 -5.40 -0.58
C TYR A 166 -5.49 -4.53 0.52
N ALA A 167 -4.17 -4.45 0.58
CA ALA A 167 -3.47 -3.53 1.48
C ALA A 167 -2.43 -2.71 0.69
N PHE A 168 -2.47 -1.40 0.86
CA PHE A 168 -1.59 -0.49 0.13
C PHE A 168 -1.30 0.79 0.91
N LEU A 169 -0.22 1.47 0.50
CA LEU A 169 0.20 2.74 1.07
C LEU A 169 -0.16 3.84 0.08
N VAL A 170 -0.91 4.84 0.53
CA VAL A 170 -1.38 5.93 -0.33
C VAL A 170 -1.27 7.27 0.37
N LYS A 171 -1.11 8.32 -0.42
CA LYS A 171 -1.10 9.69 0.07
C LYS A 171 -2.47 10.03 0.67
N ASP A 172 -2.47 10.73 1.79
CA ASP A 172 -3.70 11.16 2.44
C ASP A 172 -4.59 11.98 1.48
N GLY A 173 -5.85 11.59 1.37
CA GLY A 173 -6.84 12.18 0.46
C GLY A 173 -6.69 11.81 -1.02
N ALA A 174 -5.73 10.94 -1.41
CA ALA A 174 -5.57 10.52 -2.80
C ALA A 174 -6.38 9.26 -3.17
N TYR A 175 -6.97 8.58 -2.20
CA TYR A 175 -7.90 7.47 -2.40
C TYR A 175 -9.29 7.83 -1.86
N SER A 176 -10.32 7.31 -2.51
CA SER A 176 -11.70 7.43 -2.08
C SER A 176 -12.38 6.11 -2.35
N PHE A 177 -12.85 5.48 -1.27
CA PHE A 177 -13.45 4.16 -1.35
C PHE A 177 -14.75 4.18 -2.16
N SER A 178 -14.96 3.11 -2.93
CA SER A 178 -16.18 2.82 -3.66
C SER A 178 -16.54 1.35 -3.49
N SER A 179 -17.83 1.02 -3.41
CA SER A 179 -18.30 -0.38 -3.33
C SER A 179 -17.79 -1.24 -4.50
N LYS A 180 -17.53 -0.63 -5.66
CA LYS A 180 -16.96 -1.29 -6.83
C LYS A 180 -15.55 -1.84 -6.60
N ASP A 181 -14.82 -1.31 -5.61
CA ASP A 181 -13.46 -1.77 -5.29
C ASP A 181 -13.47 -3.15 -4.60
N LEU A 182 -14.63 -3.65 -4.17
CA LEU A 182 -14.82 -4.99 -3.61
C LEU A 182 -15.03 -6.08 -4.68
N VAL A 183 -15.46 -5.68 -5.87
CA VAL A 183 -15.72 -6.57 -7.00
C VAL A 183 -14.50 -6.46 -7.92
N GLY A 184 -13.48 -7.27 -7.66
CA GLY A 184 -12.24 -7.25 -8.44
C GLY A 184 -12.51 -7.26 -9.95
N ASN A 185 -11.93 -6.29 -10.67
CA ASN A 185 -11.92 -6.28 -12.14
C ASN A 185 -10.83 -7.20 -12.69
#